data_AF-A0A829QHW5-F1
#
_entry.id   AF-A0A829QHW5-F1
#
_cell.length_a   1.000
_cell.length_b   1.000
_cell.length_c   1.000
_cell.angle_alpha   90.00
_cell.angle_beta   90.00
_cell.angle_gamma   90.00
#
_symmetry.space_group_name_H-M   'P 1'
#
loop_
_entity.id
_entity.type
_entity.pdbx_description
1 polymer ?
#
loop_
_entity_poly.entity_id
_entity_poly.type
_entity_poly.pdbx_seq_one_letter_code
_entity_poly.pdbx_strand_id
1 'polypeptide(L)'
;MSRADSAEYYVVLAGGVQRINEVTADLIRFSDSQGAQEIVTVAPDVIAGHPSLNLLAVQTFPDRAGKIVDVPEKSVLCSSWKPGQEKTQEHASTKLLMGSSLPLKTDQVPVVLAQADKEGPNLDTAYIPPARSAFVRSTGLGGDTGRAESLYLILDTGVRFGIGNLEAAKALGLNVEPVPAPWPIVGLLPPGPRLSKEDALVVHDGMPPDKTGLAINPSTSATQAPS
;
A
#
# COMPACT_ATOMS: atom_id res chain seq x y z
N MET A 1 -8.21 -33.28 16.66
CA MET A 1 -7.23 -33.27 15.54
C MET A 1 -5.85 -33.16 16.16
N SER A 2 -5.08 -34.26 16.19
CA SER A 2 -3.75 -34.31 16.78
C SER A 2 -2.77 -33.53 15.91
N ARG A 3 -2.15 -32.48 16.48
CA ARG A 3 -1.07 -31.70 15.86
C ARG A 3 0.25 -32.49 15.95
N ALA A 4 0.27 -33.71 15.42
CA ALA A 4 1.36 -34.67 15.64
C ALA A 4 2.59 -34.47 14.72
N ASP A 5 2.53 -33.54 13.77
CA ASP A 5 3.54 -33.39 12.71
C ASP A 5 4.22 -32.01 12.68
N SER A 6 4.04 -31.16 13.69
CA SER A 6 4.76 -29.87 13.76
C SER A 6 5.55 -29.75 15.05
N ALA A 7 6.88 -29.73 14.96
CA ALA A 7 7.75 -29.36 16.06
C ALA A 7 7.40 -27.94 16.56
N GLU A 8 7.33 -27.77 17.88
CA GLU A 8 7.21 -26.46 18.52
C GLU A 8 8.54 -26.10 19.18
N TYR A 9 8.99 -24.88 18.96
CA TYR A 9 10.26 -24.39 19.50
C TYR A 9 10.02 -23.51 20.71
N TYR A 10 10.88 -23.68 21.73
CA TYR A 10 10.87 -22.90 22.96
C TYR A 10 12.28 -22.42 23.27
N VAL A 11 12.39 -21.19 23.76
CA VAL A 11 13.62 -20.66 24.36
C VAL A 11 13.52 -20.71 25.88
N VAL A 12 14.60 -21.12 26.53
CA VAL A 12 14.73 -21.09 27.98
C VAL A 12 15.21 -19.70 28.42
N LEU A 13 14.48 -19.11 29.35
CA LEU A 13 14.78 -17.82 29.98
C LEU A 13 14.93 -18.03 31.49
N ALA A 14 15.55 -17.07 32.18
CA ALA A 14 15.82 -17.18 33.61
C ALA A 14 14.57 -17.48 34.49
N GLY A 15 13.38 -17.09 34.04
CA GLY A 15 12.12 -17.28 34.77
C GLY A 15 11.16 -18.33 34.20
N GLY A 16 11.53 -19.05 33.14
CA GLY A 16 10.62 -19.96 32.45
C GLY A 16 10.94 -20.16 30.98
N VAL A 17 9.93 -20.51 30.19
CA VAL A 17 10.07 -20.82 28.76
C VAL A 17 9.18 -19.90 27.93
N GLN A 18 9.64 -19.53 26.74
CA GLN A 18 8.86 -18.75 25.79
C GLN A 18 8.78 -19.50 24.46
N ARG A 19 7.57 -19.62 23.90
CA ARG A 19 7.37 -20.19 22.56
C ARG A 19 7.95 -19.24 21.51
N ILE A 20 8.70 -19.79 20.57
CA ILE A 20 9.35 -19.06 19.46
C ILE A 20 9.03 -19.73 18.13
N ASN A 21 9.28 -19.03 17.02
CA ASN A 21 9.22 -19.62 15.68
C ASN A 21 10.55 -20.28 15.28
N GLU A 22 10.51 -21.06 14.18
CA GLU A 22 11.66 -21.81 13.65
C GLU A 22 12.83 -20.88 13.32
N VAL A 23 12.55 -19.74 12.67
CA VAL A 23 13.57 -18.76 12.28
C VAL A 23 14.27 -18.15 13.48
N THR A 24 13.52 -17.86 14.55
CA THR A 24 14.09 -17.35 15.80
C THR A 24 14.95 -18.43 16.47
N ALA A 25 14.51 -19.69 16.47
CA ALA A 25 15.28 -20.79 17.05
C ALA A 25 16.64 -20.95 16.34
N ASP A 26 16.63 -20.91 15.00
CA ASP A 26 17.85 -20.91 14.21
C ASP A 26 18.73 -19.68 14.44
N LEU A 27 18.14 -18.48 14.50
CA LEU A 27 18.88 -17.25 14.75
C LEU A 27 19.62 -17.29 16.09
N ILE A 28 18.94 -17.75 17.15
CA ILE A 28 19.54 -17.91 18.48
C ILE A 28 20.71 -18.90 18.40
N ARG A 29 20.50 -20.08 17.79
CA ARG A 29 21.52 -21.13 17.66
C ARG A 29 22.72 -20.70 16.82
N PHE A 30 22.51 -19.91 15.77
CA PHE A 30 23.59 -19.34 14.96
C PHE A 30 24.38 -18.26 15.71
N SER A 31 23.71 -17.53 16.60
CA SER A 31 24.36 -16.49 17.40
C SER A 31 25.25 -17.11 18.49
N ASP A 32 24.73 -18.11 19.19
CA ASP A 32 25.46 -18.88 20.19
C ASP A 32 24.77 -20.23 20.42
N SER A 33 25.44 -21.33 20.08
CA SER A 33 24.89 -22.67 20.27
C SER A 33 25.03 -23.18 21.70
N GLN A 34 25.76 -22.47 22.57
CA GLN A 34 26.07 -22.90 23.94
C GLN A 34 26.67 -24.33 24.00
N GLY A 35 27.40 -24.72 22.95
CA GLY A 35 28.00 -26.05 22.81
C GLY A 35 27.04 -27.17 22.40
N ALA A 36 25.75 -26.88 22.20
CA ALA A 36 24.78 -27.86 21.69
C ALA A 36 24.92 -28.01 20.16
N GLN A 37 24.95 -29.27 19.69
CA GLN A 37 24.99 -29.57 18.25
C GLN A 37 23.59 -29.56 17.61
N GLU A 38 22.57 -29.92 18.39
CA GLU A 38 21.17 -29.99 17.96
C GLU A 38 20.23 -29.35 19.00
N ILE A 39 19.00 -29.06 18.59
CA ILE A 39 17.96 -28.56 19.50
C ILE A 39 17.49 -29.72 20.37
N VAL A 40 17.61 -29.57 21.69
CA VAL A 40 17.18 -30.60 22.65
C VAL A 40 15.67 -30.81 22.55
N THR A 41 15.27 -32.03 22.21
CA THR A 41 13.85 -32.42 22.17
C THR A 41 13.41 -32.85 23.56
N VAL A 42 12.31 -32.28 24.04
CA VAL A 42 11.71 -32.61 25.34
C VAL A 42 10.24 -32.98 25.17
N ALA A 43 9.72 -33.76 26.11
CA ALA A 43 8.31 -34.09 26.14
C ALA A 43 7.46 -32.85 26.54
N PRO A 44 6.20 -32.72 26.06
CA PRO A 44 5.37 -31.54 26.31
C PRO A 44 5.04 -31.30 27.80
N ASP A 45 5.01 -32.34 28.62
CA ASP A 45 4.79 -32.27 30.07
C ASP A 45 5.95 -31.58 30.80
N VAL A 46 7.18 -31.73 30.31
CA VAL A 46 8.35 -30.97 30.81
C VAL A 46 8.14 -29.47 30.60
N ILE A 47 7.68 -29.08 29.42
CA ILE A 47 7.39 -27.67 29.11
C ILE A 47 6.23 -27.14 29.97
N ALA A 48 5.18 -27.94 30.18
CA ALA A 48 4.04 -27.58 31.01
C ALA A 48 4.40 -27.37 32.49
N GLY A 49 5.51 -27.95 32.95
CA GLY A 49 6.04 -27.76 34.31
C GLY A 49 6.70 -26.40 34.57
N HIS A 50 6.90 -25.57 33.53
CA HIS A 50 7.57 -24.27 33.64
C HIS A 50 6.65 -23.10 33.31
N PRO A 51 6.85 -21.91 33.93
CA PRO A 51 6.10 -20.71 33.58
C PRO A 51 6.27 -20.33 32.11
N SER A 52 5.16 -20.02 31.43
CA SER A 52 5.18 -19.47 30.07
C SER A 52 5.40 -17.96 30.11
N LEU A 53 6.40 -17.49 29.37
CA LEU A 53 6.79 -16.09 29.29
C LEU A 53 6.57 -15.51 27.89
N ASN A 54 6.47 -14.19 27.81
CA ASN A 54 6.44 -13.43 26.55
C ASN A 54 7.29 -12.16 26.69
N LEU A 55 8.60 -12.35 26.91
CA LEU A 55 9.57 -11.28 27.13
C LEU A 55 10.30 -10.88 25.85
N LEU A 56 10.60 -11.85 24.96
CA LEU A 56 11.26 -11.58 23.70
C LEU A 56 10.23 -11.18 22.63
N ALA A 57 10.48 -10.11 21.88
CA ALA A 57 9.61 -9.64 20.80
C ALA A 57 9.83 -10.43 19.48
N VAL A 58 9.64 -11.75 19.53
CA VAL A 58 9.98 -12.68 18.42
C VAL A 58 8.88 -12.85 17.37
N GLN A 59 7.68 -12.35 17.66
CA GLN A 59 6.51 -12.49 16.79
C GLN A 59 6.59 -11.65 15.50
N THR A 60 7.60 -10.78 15.39
CA THR A 60 7.90 -10.01 14.17
C THR A 60 8.70 -10.81 13.14
N PHE A 61 9.35 -11.90 13.56
CA PHE A 61 10.02 -12.81 12.64
C PHE A 61 9.01 -13.74 11.97
N PRO A 62 9.25 -14.16 10.71
CA PRO A 62 8.38 -15.12 10.04
C PRO A 62 8.42 -16.48 10.75
N ASP A 63 7.30 -17.21 10.70
CA ASP A 63 7.19 -18.52 11.35
C ASP A 63 8.21 -19.54 10.81
N ARG A 64 8.54 -19.43 9.52
CA ARG A 64 9.50 -20.28 8.79
C ARG A 64 10.30 -19.44 7.80
N ALA A 65 11.49 -19.92 7.45
CA ALA A 65 12.29 -19.29 6.40
C ALA A 65 11.50 -19.28 5.08
N GLY A 66 11.36 -18.10 4.48
CA GLY A 66 10.77 -17.96 3.15
C GLY A 66 11.68 -18.51 2.06
N LYS A 67 11.14 -18.80 0.89
CA LYS A 67 11.94 -19.02 -0.31
C LYS A 67 12.37 -17.67 -0.87
N ILE A 68 13.66 -17.52 -1.17
CA ILE A 68 14.13 -16.39 -1.96
C ILE A 68 13.59 -16.58 -3.37
N VAL A 69 12.91 -15.55 -3.89
CA VAL A 69 12.35 -15.54 -5.23
C VAL A 69 13.30 -14.76 -6.12
N ASP A 70 13.80 -15.38 -7.18
CA ASP A 70 14.54 -14.66 -8.22
C ASP A 70 13.61 -13.65 -8.88
N VAL A 71 14.08 -12.41 -9.04
CA VAL A 71 13.32 -11.33 -9.68
C VAL A 71 13.85 -11.17 -11.11
N PRO A 72 13.13 -11.64 -12.15
CA PRO A 72 13.51 -11.38 -13.54
C PRO A 72 13.69 -9.89 -13.82
N GLU A 73 14.59 -9.53 -14.74
CA GLU A 73 14.91 -8.13 -15.07
C GLU A 73 13.69 -7.28 -15.46
N LYS A 74 12.64 -7.90 -16.01
CA LYS A 74 11.39 -7.22 -16.42
C LYS A 74 10.22 -7.54 -15.50
N SER A 75 10.44 -7.51 -14.19
CA SER A 75 9.39 -7.73 -13.20
C SER A 75 8.81 -6.41 -12.70
N VAL A 76 7.51 -6.42 -12.43
CA VAL A 76 6.83 -5.37 -11.68
C VAL A 76 6.54 -5.86 -10.27
N LEU A 77 6.67 -4.95 -9.31
CA LEU A 77 6.26 -5.14 -7.93
C LEU A 77 5.12 -4.15 -7.64
N CYS A 78 3.97 -4.65 -7.24
CA CYS A 78 2.79 -3.83 -6.97
C CYS A 78 2.32 -4.03 -5.54
N SER A 79 1.97 -2.93 -4.87
CA SER A 79 1.20 -2.98 -3.62
C SER A 79 -0.27 -2.75 -3.94
N SER A 80 -1.13 -3.66 -3.53
CA SER A 80 -2.58 -3.57 -3.68
C SER A 80 -3.20 -3.40 -2.30
N TRP A 81 -4.01 -2.37 -2.15
CA TRP A 81 -4.77 -2.13 -0.93
C TRP A 81 -6.26 -2.31 -1.18
N LYS A 82 -6.96 -2.91 -0.21
CA LYS A 82 -8.41 -3.00 -0.19
C LYS A 82 -8.94 -2.46 1.14
N PRO A 83 -9.99 -1.62 1.09
CA PRO A 83 -10.63 -1.13 2.31
C PRO A 83 -11.25 -2.30 3.08
N GLY A 84 -11.28 -2.15 4.40
CA GLY A 84 -12.08 -3.03 5.24
C GLY A 84 -13.57 -2.86 4.98
N GLN A 85 -14.37 -3.81 5.43
CA GLN A 85 -15.83 -3.77 5.35
C GLN A 85 -16.39 -3.80 6.76
N GLU A 86 -16.90 -2.66 7.22
CA GLU A 86 -17.45 -2.51 8.57
C GLU A 86 -18.60 -3.49 8.84
N LYS A 87 -19.47 -3.71 7.83
CA LYS A 87 -20.60 -4.64 7.93
C LYS A 87 -20.18 -6.09 8.19
N THR A 88 -18.99 -6.50 7.73
CA THR A 88 -18.46 -7.85 7.91
C THR A 88 -17.32 -7.91 8.92
N GLN A 89 -16.99 -6.79 9.58
CA GLN A 89 -15.84 -6.64 10.48
C GLN A 89 -14.51 -7.03 9.82
N GLU A 90 -14.42 -6.88 8.50
CA GLU A 90 -13.18 -7.13 7.76
C GLU A 90 -12.26 -5.92 7.90
N HIS A 91 -11.01 -6.16 8.28
CA HIS A 91 -9.99 -5.13 8.32
C HIS A 91 -9.48 -4.78 6.92
N ALA A 92 -8.95 -3.57 6.76
CA ALA A 92 -8.25 -3.20 5.54
C ALA A 92 -7.07 -4.15 5.30
N SER A 93 -6.84 -4.52 4.04
CA SER A 93 -5.80 -5.48 3.68
C SER A 93 -4.87 -4.90 2.63
N THR A 94 -3.57 -5.14 2.82
CA THR A 94 -2.51 -4.81 1.86
C THR A 94 -1.89 -6.10 1.36
N LYS A 95 -1.70 -6.22 0.05
CA LYS A 95 -1.05 -7.35 -0.60
C LYS A 95 0.09 -6.86 -1.47
N LEU A 96 1.20 -7.59 -1.43
CA LEU A 96 2.30 -7.41 -2.39
C LEU A 96 2.09 -8.40 -3.55
N LEU A 97 2.20 -7.91 -4.77
CA LEU A 97 2.04 -8.66 -6.01
C LEU A 97 3.33 -8.52 -6.81
N MET A 98 3.81 -9.63 -7.38
CA MET A 98 4.96 -9.64 -8.29
C MET A 98 4.54 -10.33 -9.58
N GLY A 99 4.91 -9.76 -10.72
CA GLY A 99 4.57 -10.30 -12.03
C GLY A 99 5.43 -9.72 -13.14
N SER A 100 5.22 -10.17 -14.38
CA SER A 100 5.94 -9.69 -15.57
C SER A 100 5.35 -8.42 -16.19
N SER A 101 4.18 -7.97 -15.71
CA SER A 101 3.49 -6.77 -16.21
C SER A 101 2.48 -6.28 -15.17
N LEU A 102 2.04 -5.03 -15.32
CA LEU A 102 1.03 -4.44 -14.44
C LEU A 102 -0.26 -5.28 -14.43
N PRO A 103 -0.96 -5.39 -13.29
CA PRO A 103 -2.20 -6.17 -13.17
C PRO A 103 -3.40 -5.42 -13.79
N LEU A 104 -3.26 -5.01 -15.05
CA LEU A 104 -4.24 -4.30 -15.86
C LEU A 104 -4.57 -5.14 -17.09
N LYS A 105 -5.81 -5.03 -17.57
CA LYS A 105 -6.19 -5.63 -18.86
C LYS A 105 -5.57 -4.85 -20.01
N THR A 106 -5.47 -5.47 -21.20
CA THR A 106 -4.85 -4.86 -22.38
C THR A 106 -5.53 -3.56 -22.84
N ASP A 107 -6.82 -3.40 -22.58
CA ASP A 107 -7.61 -2.19 -22.87
C ASP A 107 -7.52 -1.11 -21.77
N GLN A 108 -6.83 -1.39 -20.66
CA GLN A 108 -6.68 -0.49 -19.53
C GLN A 108 -5.34 0.25 -19.60
N VAL A 109 -5.30 1.26 -20.47
CA VAL A 109 -4.09 2.06 -20.71
C VAL A 109 -4.00 3.19 -19.69
N PRO A 110 -2.94 3.25 -18.85
CA PRO A 110 -2.71 4.37 -17.94
C PRO A 110 -2.43 5.68 -18.68
N VAL A 111 -2.82 6.80 -18.08
CA VAL A 111 -2.40 8.12 -18.54
C VAL A 111 -1.01 8.45 -18.02
N VAL A 112 -0.19 9.12 -18.84
CA VAL A 112 1.09 9.68 -18.41
C VAL A 112 0.83 11.02 -17.73
N LEU A 113 1.32 11.17 -16.51
CA LEU A 113 1.13 12.36 -15.70
C LEU A 113 2.14 13.44 -16.08
N ALA A 114 1.75 14.70 -15.95
CA ALA A 114 2.64 15.82 -16.21
C ALA A 114 3.87 15.82 -15.27
N GLN A 115 3.70 15.39 -14.02
CA GLN A 115 4.78 15.32 -13.03
C GLN A 115 5.72 14.12 -13.22
N ALA A 116 5.53 13.29 -14.25
CA ALA A 116 6.33 12.10 -14.49
C ALA A 116 7.82 12.43 -14.56
N ASP A 117 8.62 11.70 -13.79
CA ASP A 117 10.05 11.91 -13.61
C ASP A 117 10.87 10.60 -13.68
N LYS A 118 10.26 9.50 -14.12
CA LYS A 118 10.86 8.17 -14.34
C LYS A 118 11.42 7.55 -13.05
N GLU A 119 12.70 7.79 -12.80
CA GLU A 119 13.40 7.27 -11.63
C GLU A 119 13.27 8.20 -10.42
N GLY A 120 12.59 9.34 -10.59
CA GLY A 120 12.31 10.27 -9.52
C GLY A 120 11.18 9.83 -8.60
N PRO A 121 10.87 10.65 -7.58
CA PRO A 121 9.88 10.32 -6.56
C PRO A 121 8.42 10.50 -7.03
N ASN A 122 8.17 11.13 -8.17
CA ASN A 122 6.81 11.43 -8.59
C ASN A 122 6.15 10.23 -9.26
N LEU A 123 4.81 10.20 -9.19
CA LEU A 123 4.05 9.21 -9.92
C LEU A 123 4.08 9.52 -11.41
N ASP A 124 4.54 8.56 -12.22
CA ASP A 124 4.63 8.69 -13.68
C ASP A 124 3.31 8.46 -14.40
N THR A 125 2.55 7.45 -13.96
CA THR A 125 1.32 7.05 -14.63
C THR A 125 0.22 6.73 -13.63
N ALA A 126 -1.02 6.99 -14.03
CA ALA A 126 -2.20 6.65 -13.26
C ALA A 126 -3.24 5.98 -14.16
N TYR A 127 -3.96 5.00 -13.62
CA TYR A 127 -5.12 4.43 -14.29
C TYR A 127 -6.35 4.58 -13.40
N ILE A 128 -7.30 5.35 -13.89
CA ILE A 128 -8.67 5.43 -13.42
C ILE A 128 -9.52 5.23 -14.67
N PRO A 129 -10.62 4.44 -14.62
CA PRO A 129 -11.40 4.17 -15.82
C PRO A 129 -11.83 5.48 -16.53
N PRO A 130 -11.68 5.56 -17.87
CA PRO A 130 -12.01 6.77 -18.62
C PRO A 130 -13.45 7.24 -18.38
N ALA A 131 -13.64 8.57 -18.36
CA ALA A 131 -14.89 9.24 -18.06
C ALA A 131 -15.50 8.86 -16.69
N ARG A 132 -14.66 8.45 -15.74
CA ARG A 132 -15.06 8.19 -14.35
C ARG A 132 -14.21 9.01 -13.39
N SER A 133 -14.77 9.24 -12.21
CA SER A 133 -14.09 9.84 -11.09
C SER A 133 -14.31 9.01 -9.83
N ALA A 134 -13.42 9.18 -8.85
CA ALA A 134 -13.55 8.57 -7.54
C ALA A 134 -13.73 9.68 -6.49
N PHE A 135 -14.85 9.65 -5.77
CA PHE A 135 -15.04 10.44 -4.57
C PHE A 135 -14.54 9.63 -3.37
N VAL A 136 -13.43 10.08 -2.78
CA VAL A 136 -12.72 9.30 -1.76
C VAL A 136 -12.55 10.08 -0.46
N ARG A 137 -12.47 9.33 0.62
CA ARG A 137 -12.08 9.81 1.94
C ARG A 137 -10.73 9.20 2.30
N SER A 138 -9.77 10.06 2.64
CA SER A 138 -8.42 9.62 2.96
C SER A 138 -8.35 8.94 4.32
N THR A 139 -7.73 7.76 4.38
CA THR A 139 -7.52 6.97 5.61
C THR A 139 -6.05 6.59 5.79
N GLY A 140 -5.70 6.07 6.97
CA GLY A 140 -4.44 5.32 7.15
C GLY A 140 -4.44 3.99 6.38
N LEU A 141 -3.28 3.33 6.31
CA LEU A 141 -3.17 1.98 5.70
C LEU A 141 -3.98 0.92 6.47
N GLY A 142 -4.09 1.07 7.80
CA GLY A 142 -4.92 0.21 8.64
C GLY A 142 -6.42 0.45 8.48
N GLY A 143 -6.82 1.44 7.68
CA GLY A 143 -8.22 1.82 7.50
C GLY A 143 -8.82 2.57 8.69
N ASP A 144 -7.99 3.01 9.65
CA ASP A 144 -8.43 3.79 10.79
C ASP A 144 -8.79 5.22 10.39
N THR A 145 -9.87 5.74 10.98
CA THR A 145 -10.47 7.05 10.72
C THR A 145 -10.04 8.11 11.74
N GLY A 146 -9.09 7.79 12.62
CA GLY A 146 -8.70 8.64 13.76
C GLY A 146 -7.94 9.92 13.41
N ARG A 147 -7.62 10.17 12.13
CA ARG A 147 -7.03 11.42 11.65
C ARG A 147 -8.07 12.22 10.87
N ALA A 148 -7.97 13.55 10.94
CA ALA A 148 -8.81 14.47 10.19
C ALA A 148 -8.99 13.99 8.74
N GLU A 149 -10.21 13.55 8.44
CA GLU A 149 -10.53 12.88 7.19
C GLU A 149 -10.69 13.92 6.07
N SER A 150 -9.70 13.99 5.19
CA SER A 150 -9.77 14.85 4.01
C SER A 150 -10.56 14.17 2.89
N LEU A 151 -11.45 14.93 2.26
CA LEU A 151 -12.24 14.51 1.10
C LEU A 151 -11.51 14.88 -0.19
N TYR A 152 -11.51 13.97 -1.16
CA TYR A 152 -10.91 14.19 -2.47
C TYR A 152 -11.81 13.71 -3.61
N LEU A 153 -11.80 14.44 -4.72
CA LEU A 153 -12.27 13.97 -6.02
C LEU A 153 -11.04 13.61 -6.86
N ILE A 154 -10.96 12.39 -7.37
CA ILE A 154 -9.89 11.94 -8.27
C ILE A 154 -10.49 11.76 -9.66
N LEU A 155 -9.92 12.41 -10.66
CA LEU A 155 -10.38 12.30 -12.05
C LEU A 155 -9.64 11.19 -12.81
N ASP A 156 -10.17 10.84 -13.98
CA ASP A 156 -9.55 9.88 -14.91
C ASP A 156 -8.18 10.32 -15.44
N THR A 157 -7.88 11.62 -15.36
CA THR A 157 -6.56 12.21 -15.63
C THR A 157 -5.52 11.93 -14.54
N GLY A 158 -5.91 11.29 -13.43
CA GLY A 158 -5.01 11.00 -12.32
C GLY A 158 -4.76 12.18 -11.39
N VAL A 159 -5.46 13.31 -11.54
CA VAL A 159 -5.33 14.47 -10.64
C VAL A 159 -6.29 14.34 -9.47
N ARG A 160 -5.82 14.65 -8.26
CA ARG A 160 -6.65 14.72 -7.04
C ARG A 160 -7.02 16.15 -6.69
N PHE A 161 -8.28 16.40 -6.37
CA PHE A 161 -8.78 17.70 -5.97
C PHE A 161 -9.32 17.60 -4.55
N GLY A 162 -8.79 18.39 -3.62
CA GLY A 162 -9.29 18.44 -2.25
C GLY A 162 -10.67 19.08 -2.20
N ILE A 163 -11.63 18.50 -1.50
CA ILE A 163 -12.97 19.06 -1.34
C ILE A 163 -13.06 19.79 0.00
N GLY A 164 -13.57 21.02 -0.02
CA GLY A 164 -13.58 21.91 1.14
C GLY A 164 -14.32 21.34 2.35
N ASN A 165 -15.49 20.76 2.12
CA ASN A 165 -16.38 20.17 3.12
C ASN A 165 -17.49 19.34 2.42
N LEU A 166 -18.37 18.70 3.19
CA LEU A 166 -19.50 17.92 2.66
C LEU A 166 -20.54 18.78 1.92
N GLU A 167 -20.69 20.07 2.23
CA GLU A 167 -21.59 20.96 1.51
C GLU A 167 -21.09 21.22 0.08
N ALA A 168 -19.78 21.47 -0.07
CA ALA A 168 -19.11 21.57 -1.36
C ALA A 168 -19.25 20.25 -2.15
N ALA A 169 -19.07 19.09 -1.50
CA ALA A 169 -19.28 17.80 -2.14
C ALA A 169 -20.71 17.66 -2.70
N LYS A 170 -21.73 18.02 -1.90
CA LYS A 170 -23.15 18.00 -2.33
C LYS A 170 -23.40 18.97 -3.49
N ALA A 171 -22.85 20.17 -3.44
CA ALA A 171 -22.95 21.16 -4.52
C ALA A 171 -22.32 20.68 -5.84
N LEU A 172 -21.26 19.86 -5.75
CA LEU A 172 -20.63 19.19 -6.89
C LEU A 172 -21.41 17.95 -7.39
N GLY A 173 -22.55 17.61 -6.77
CA GLY A 173 -23.36 16.44 -7.12
C GLY A 173 -22.85 15.13 -6.52
N LEU A 174 -21.86 15.15 -5.61
CA LEU A 174 -21.30 13.98 -4.95
C LEU A 174 -22.18 13.56 -3.76
N ASN A 175 -23.39 13.07 -4.08
CA ASN A 175 -24.40 12.67 -3.10
C ASN A 175 -24.29 11.19 -2.68
N VAL A 176 -23.08 10.67 -2.64
CA VAL A 176 -22.77 9.28 -2.27
C VAL A 176 -21.78 9.24 -1.13
N GLU A 177 -21.75 8.13 -0.38
CA GLU A 177 -20.73 7.94 0.64
C GLU A 177 -19.34 7.86 -0.02
N PRO A 178 -18.36 8.67 0.40
CA PRO A 178 -17.02 8.62 -0.17
C PRO A 178 -16.35 7.28 0.15
N VAL A 179 -15.64 6.74 -0.83
CA VAL A 179 -14.95 5.45 -0.68
C VAL A 179 -13.66 5.66 0.13
N PRO A 180 -13.37 4.83 1.15
CA PRO A 180 -12.09 4.90 1.86
C PRO A 180 -10.92 4.62 0.93
N ALA A 181 -9.88 5.45 0.99
CA ALA A 181 -8.66 5.28 0.21
C ALA A 181 -7.42 5.64 1.06
N PRO A 182 -6.32 4.87 0.98
CA PRO A 182 -5.18 5.05 1.85
C PRO A 182 -4.35 6.25 1.39
N TRP A 183 -4.01 7.15 2.31
CA TRP A 183 -3.20 8.34 2.02
C TRP A 183 -1.89 8.03 1.27
N PRO A 184 -1.15 6.95 1.56
CA PRO A 184 0.07 6.62 0.80
C PRO A 184 -0.15 6.36 -0.69
N ILE A 185 -1.38 6.08 -1.14
CA ILE A 185 -1.71 5.97 -2.57
C ILE A 185 -2.27 7.31 -3.07
N VAL A 186 -3.25 7.88 -2.36
CA VAL A 186 -3.89 9.14 -2.78
C VAL A 186 -2.88 10.28 -2.86
N GLY A 187 -1.97 10.39 -1.89
CA GLY A 187 -0.97 11.44 -1.81
C GLY A 187 0.03 11.48 -2.97
N LEU A 188 0.24 10.36 -3.68
CA LEU A 188 1.12 10.27 -4.85
C LEU A 188 0.53 10.95 -6.09
N LEU A 189 -0.80 11.07 -6.14
CA LEU A 189 -1.48 11.71 -7.26
C LEU A 189 -1.17 13.23 -7.26
N PRO A 190 -0.94 13.83 -8.44
CA PRO A 190 -0.72 15.25 -8.56
C PRO A 190 -1.90 16.04 -7.95
N PRO A 191 -1.64 17.04 -7.09
CA PRO A 191 -2.68 17.87 -6.53
C PRO A 191 -3.21 18.88 -7.56
N GLY A 192 -4.53 18.95 -7.68
CA GLY A 192 -5.25 20.04 -8.32
C GLY A 192 -5.72 21.11 -7.32
N PRO A 193 -6.38 22.17 -7.79
CA PRO A 193 -6.99 23.19 -6.93
C PRO A 193 -8.01 22.58 -5.96
N ARG A 194 -8.18 23.24 -4.82
CA ARG A 194 -9.22 22.87 -3.86
C ARG A 194 -10.59 23.26 -4.43
N LEU A 195 -11.57 22.38 -4.23
CA LEU A 195 -12.96 22.58 -4.61
C LEU A 195 -13.74 23.04 -3.38
N SER A 196 -13.93 24.35 -3.27
CA SER A 196 -14.71 24.97 -2.21
C SER A 196 -15.51 26.15 -2.77
N LYS A 197 -16.50 26.63 -2.02
CA LYS A 197 -17.27 27.81 -2.41
C LYS A 197 -16.39 29.06 -2.32
N GLU A 198 -15.56 29.13 -1.28
CA GLU A 198 -14.67 30.25 -1.01
C GLU A 198 -13.65 30.42 -2.13
N ASP A 199 -13.03 29.32 -2.58
CA ASP A 199 -12.06 29.33 -3.68
C ASP A 199 -12.72 29.62 -5.04
N ALA A 200 -14.02 29.33 -5.19
CA ALA A 200 -14.78 29.60 -6.40
C ALA A 200 -15.27 31.06 -6.49
N LEU A 201 -15.37 31.79 -5.38
CA LEU A 201 -15.79 33.19 -5.33
C LEU A 201 -14.62 34.15 -5.60
N VAL A 202 -13.90 33.90 -6.71
CA VAL A 202 -12.74 34.69 -7.13
C VAL A 202 -12.98 35.25 -8.52
N VAL A 203 -12.62 36.52 -8.72
CA VAL A 203 -12.66 37.18 -10.02
C VAL A 203 -11.30 37.00 -10.69
N HIS A 204 -11.29 36.49 -11.93
CA HIS A 204 -10.10 36.38 -12.75
C HIS A 204 -10.27 37.20 -14.03
N ASP A 205 -9.39 38.16 -14.26
CA ASP A 205 -9.29 38.86 -15.56
C ASP A 205 -8.63 37.96 -16.63
N GLY A 206 -7.89 36.95 -16.19
CA GLY A 206 -7.24 35.93 -17.00
C GLY A 206 -6.46 34.94 -16.14
N MET A 207 -6.10 33.79 -16.69
CA MET A 207 -5.26 32.81 -15.98
C MET A 207 -3.80 32.99 -16.41
N PRO A 208 -2.88 33.34 -15.49
CA PRO A 208 -1.48 33.45 -15.84
C PRO A 208 -0.93 32.08 -16.29
N PRO A 209 0.04 32.04 -17.21
CA PRO A 209 0.69 30.79 -17.58
C PRO A 209 1.35 30.16 -16.35
N ASP A 210 1.21 28.84 -16.23
CA ASP A 210 1.89 28.07 -15.19
C ASP A 210 3.41 28.12 -15.44
N LYS A 211 4.13 28.77 -14.52
CA LYS A 211 5.60 28.91 -14.60
C LYS A 211 6.33 27.57 -14.45
N THR A 212 5.66 26.55 -13.93
CA THR A 212 6.17 25.18 -13.79
C THR A 212 5.59 24.23 -14.83
N GLY A 213 4.78 24.73 -15.77
CA GLY A 213 4.16 23.92 -16.81
C GLY A 213 5.18 23.31 -17.76
N LEU A 214 4.96 22.05 -18.13
CA LEU A 214 5.75 21.36 -19.15
C LEU A 214 5.19 21.64 -20.54
N ALA A 215 6.07 22.07 -21.45
CA ALA A 215 5.70 22.25 -22.84
C ALA A 215 5.48 20.88 -23.52
N ILE A 216 4.29 20.68 -24.07
CA ILE A 216 3.99 19.55 -24.95
C ILE A 216 4.44 19.87 -26.37
N ASN A 217 5.51 19.22 -26.82
CA ASN A 217 5.96 19.32 -28.21
C ASN A 217 5.14 18.34 -29.08
N PRO A 218 4.36 18.82 -30.06
CA PRO A 218 3.69 17.91 -30.99
C PRO A 218 4.77 17.18 -31.79
N SER A 219 4.76 15.85 -31.73
CA SER A 219 5.66 15.01 -32.50
C SER A 219 5.46 15.25 -34.00
N THR A 220 6.52 15.61 -34.70
CA THR A 220 6.59 15.73 -36.17
C THR A 220 6.40 14.35 -36.80
N SER A 221 5.16 14.01 -37.16
CA SER A 221 4.91 12.89 -38.08
C SER A 221 5.24 13.36 -39.50
N ALA A 222 6.42 12.99 -39.98
CA ALA A 222 6.87 13.24 -41.33
C ALA A 222 5.93 12.60 -42.37
N THR A 223 5.28 13.43 -43.18
CA THR A 223 4.68 13.02 -44.44
C THR A 223 5.80 12.65 -45.42
N GLN A 224 5.94 11.38 -45.76
CA GLN A 224 6.67 10.96 -46.95
C GLN A 224 5.65 10.41 -47.95
N ALA A 225 5.36 11.19 -48.99
CA ALA A 225 4.59 10.75 -50.14
C ALA A 225 5.50 9.95 -51.09
N PRO A 226 5.06 8.84 -51.69
CA PRO A 226 5.82 8.18 -52.75
C PRO A 226 5.56 8.86 -54.10
N SER A 227 6.63 9.02 -54.88
CA SER A 227 6.57 9.26 -56.33
C SER A 227 6.39 7.94 -57.08
#